data_AF-A0A8H5AMU2-F1
#
_entry.id   AF-A0A8H5AMU2-F1
#
_cell.length_a   1.000
_cell.length_b   1.000
_cell.length_c   1.000
_cell.angle_alpha   90.00
_cell.angle_beta   90.00
_cell.angle_gamma   90.00
#
_symmetry.space_group_name_H-M   'P 1'
#
loop_
_entity.id
_entity.type
_entity.pdbx_description
1 polymer ?
#
loop_
_entity_poly.entity_id
_entity_poly.type
_entity_poly.pdbx_seq_one_letter_code
_entity_poly.pdbx_strand_id
1 'polypeptide(L)'
;MSLSIFYESLNHQDNSDFIHKILLVARHGHGVHNDVMEEVGSEEWKNHWSKLPGDASRTWLDAELVEKGVEQATDLGKMYAEGIRHAGFPVPDTIYTSPLARGLKTTSLIFKEIIVGQGIEFRPIVKEYLRERLTNHTCDKRRTRHWIQASYPDYELESGFAEEDVLWHADQSESNEAHIARTQELLEDVWRHDSGSCIALTTHSFTISTILEVIGAPEFRMGEGAMVAFLVKGEKFNAK
;
A
#
# COMPACT_ATOMS: atom_id res chain seq x y z
N MET A 1 6.67 -3.50 -28.33
CA MET A 1 7.71 -2.86 -27.52
C MET A 1 7.34 -3.11 -26.07
N SER A 2 8.21 -3.75 -25.29
CA SER A 2 7.93 -4.01 -23.86
C SER A 2 7.75 -2.68 -23.11
N LEU A 3 6.87 -2.64 -22.10
CA LEU A 3 6.73 -1.48 -21.21
C LEU A 3 8.08 -1.10 -20.57
N SER A 4 8.94 -2.09 -20.31
CA SER A 4 10.29 -1.87 -19.80
C SER A 4 11.15 -0.99 -20.71
N ILE A 5 11.22 -1.36 -21.98
CA ILE A 5 12.00 -0.64 -23.00
C ILE A 5 11.48 0.80 -23.17
N PHE A 6 10.16 1.00 -23.04
CA PHE A 6 9.56 2.33 -23.16
C PHE A 6 9.98 3.27 -22.03
N TYR A 7 9.84 2.89 -20.76
CA TYR A 7 10.23 3.80 -19.68
C TYR A 7 11.75 3.97 -19.56
N GLU A 8 12.55 2.93 -19.84
CA GLU A 8 14.01 3.05 -19.88
C GLU A 8 14.44 4.08 -20.91
N SER A 9 13.78 4.09 -22.08
CA SER A 9 14.04 5.10 -23.11
C SER A 9 13.70 6.52 -22.64
N LEU A 10 12.66 6.71 -21.82
CA LEU A 10 12.32 8.01 -21.25
C LEU A 10 13.41 8.48 -20.29
N ASN A 11 13.89 7.58 -19.41
CA ASN A 11 14.98 7.89 -18.48
C ASN A 11 16.33 8.15 -19.15
N HIS A 12 16.56 7.60 -20.35
CA HIS A 12 17.75 7.90 -21.16
C HIS A 12 17.65 9.22 -21.95
N GLN A 13 16.43 9.65 -22.29
CA GLN A 13 16.20 10.87 -23.08
C GLN A 13 16.11 12.13 -22.22
N ASP A 14 15.57 12.02 -21.01
CA ASP A 14 15.51 13.12 -20.06
C ASP A 14 16.86 13.38 -19.39
N ASN A 15 17.05 14.60 -18.86
CA ASN A 15 18.22 14.92 -18.05
C ASN A 15 18.17 14.21 -16.68
N SER A 16 19.29 14.21 -15.94
CA SER A 16 19.41 13.53 -14.64
C SER A 16 18.50 14.04 -13.51
N ASP A 17 17.76 15.12 -13.76
CA ASP A 17 16.85 15.74 -12.81
C ASP A 17 15.46 15.09 -12.85
N PHE A 18 15.16 14.31 -13.89
CA PHE A 18 13.91 13.57 -14.01
C PHE A 18 14.11 12.07 -13.85
N ILE A 19 13.20 11.41 -13.13
CA ILE A 19 13.17 9.95 -12.98
C ILE A 19 11.74 9.47 -13.20
N HIS A 20 11.57 8.60 -14.19
CA HIS A 20 10.33 7.88 -14.43
C HIS A 20 10.35 6.53 -13.71
N LYS A 21 9.25 6.21 -13.03
CA LYS A 21 9.00 4.89 -12.44
C LYS A 21 7.60 4.42 -12.80
N ILE A 22 7.43 3.12 -12.93
CA ILE A 22 6.12 2.48 -12.90
C ILE A 22 5.73 2.29 -11.44
N LEU A 23 4.56 2.79 -11.04
CA LEU A 23 3.98 2.60 -9.72
C LEU A 23 2.78 1.67 -9.81
N LEU A 24 2.90 0.46 -9.26
CA LEU A 24 1.82 -0.51 -9.13
C LEU A 24 1.16 -0.32 -7.77
N VAL A 25 -0.03 0.27 -7.73
CA VAL A 25 -0.74 0.56 -6.49
C VAL A 25 -1.88 -0.43 -6.30
N ALA A 26 -1.78 -1.26 -5.28
CA ALA A 26 -2.78 -2.25 -4.90
C ALA A 26 -3.54 -1.83 -3.63
N ARG A 27 -4.86 -1.94 -3.64
CA ARG A 27 -5.69 -1.82 -2.43
C ARG A 27 -5.73 -3.17 -1.74
N HIS A 28 -5.64 -3.17 -0.41
CA HIS A 28 -5.86 -4.38 0.39
C HIS A 28 -7.18 -5.09 0.03
N GLY A 29 -7.24 -6.40 0.25
CA GLY A 29 -8.46 -7.19 0.10
C GLY A 29 -9.49 -6.88 1.19
N HIS A 30 -10.72 -7.37 1.04
CA HIS A 30 -11.81 -7.18 1.99
C HIS A 30 -11.43 -7.66 3.41
N GLY A 31 -11.57 -6.79 4.41
CA GLY A 31 -11.24 -7.09 5.81
C GLY A 31 -12.44 -7.08 6.74
N VAL A 32 -12.23 -7.50 7.98
CA VAL A 32 -13.31 -7.61 9.00
C VAL A 32 -14.06 -6.28 9.19
N HIS A 33 -13.32 -5.16 9.21
CA HIS A 33 -13.92 -3.82 9.30
C HIS A 33 -14.84 -3.47 8.12
N ASN A 34 -14.61 -4.04 6.93
CA ASN A 34 -15.45 -3.82 5.76
C ASN A 34 -16.78 -4.57 5.93
N ASP A 35 -16.75 -5.83 6.37
CA ASP A 35 -17.98 -6.60 6.66
C ASP A 35 -18.85 -5.89 7.70
N VAL A 36 -18.25 -5.46 8.80
CA VAL A 36 -19.01 -4.78 9.87
C VAL A 36 -19.58 -3.45 9.37
N MET A 37 -18.83 -2.68 8.60
CA MET A 37 -19.33 -1.43 8.01
C MET A 37 -20.48 -1.66 7.02
N GLU A 38 -20.45 -2.75 6.23
CA GLU A 38 -21.54 -3.14 5.33
C GLU A 38 -22.79 -3.58 6.12
N GLU A 39 -22.61 -4.30 7.22
CA GLU A 39 -23.71 -4.77 8.09
C GLU A 39 -24.42 -3.62 8.82
N VAL A 40 -23.66 -2.74 9.48
CA VAL A 40 -24.21 -1.69 10.36
C VAL A 40 -24.50 -0.39 9.61
N GLY A 41 -23.92 -0.22 8.42
CA GLY A 41 -23.99 1.00 7.64
C GLY A 41 -22.94 2.04 8.04
N SER A 42 -22.58 2.89 7.07
CA SER A 42 -21.44 3.81 7.21
C SER A 42 -21.60 4.87 8.32
N GLU A 43 -22.82 5.30 8.62
CA GLU A 43 -23.10 6.29 9.67
C GLU A 43 -22.89 5.68 11.06
N GLU A 44 -23.50 4.52 11.30
CA GLU A 44 -23.38 3.78 12.57
C GLU A 44 -21.94 3.30 12.79
N TRP A 45 -21.25 2.90 11.71
CA TRP A 45 -19.82 2.58 11.74
C TRP A 45 -19.01 3.76 12.28
N LYS A 46 -19.11 4.94 11.65
CA LYS A 46 -18.33 6.14 12.02
C LYS A 46 -18.66 6.63 13.44
N ASN A 47 -19.93 6.55 13.84
CA ASN A 47 -20.39 7.12 15.10
C ASN A 47 -20.10 6.22 16.30
N HIS A 48 -20.10 4.89 16.12
CA HIS A 48 -20.01 3.93 17.21
C HIS A 48 -18.97 2.83 16.97
N TRP A 49 -19.21 1.93 16.01
CA TRP A 49 -18.45 0.67 15.91
C TRP A 49 -16.97 0.85 15.62
N SER A 50 -16.63 1.85 14.79
CA SER A 50 -15.24 2.14 14.44
C SER A 50 -14.38 2.53 15.65
N LYS A 51 -14.99 3.01 16.74
CA LYS A 51 -14.32 3.42 17.97
C LYS A 51 -14.05 2.25 18.93
N LEU A 52 -14.66 1.09 18.68
CA LEU A 52 -14.46 -0.13 19.46
C LEU A 52 -13.38 -0.99 18.80
N PRO A 53 -12.68 -1.85 19.55
CA PRO A 53 -11.69 -2.76 18.95
C PRO A 53 -12.33 -3.95 18.23
N GLY A 54 -13.61 -4.23 18.50
CA GLY A 54 -14.31 -5.43 18.06
C GLY A 54 -15.66 -5.59 18.75
N ASP A 55 -16.34 -6.69 18.44
CA ASP A 55 -17.53 -7.19 19.14
C ASP A 55 -17.23 -8.53 19.85
N ALA A 56 -18.26 -9.28 20.23
CA ALA A 56 -18.11 -10.56 20.92
C ALA A 56 -17.49 -11.68 20.04
N SER A 57 -17.52 -11.56 18.71
CA SER A 57 -17.08 -12.60 17.77
C SER A 57 -15.96 -12.15 16.84
N ARG A 58 -15.75 -10.84 16.66
CA ARG A 58 -14.87 -10.26 15.64
C ARG A 58 -14.00 -9.16 16.23
N THR A 59 -12.80 -9.01 15.68
CA THR A 59 -11.88 -7.92 15.99
C THR A 59 -11.58 -7.13 14.72
N TRP A 60 -11.72 -5.81 14.78
CA TRP A 60 -11.37 -4.90 13.68
C TRP A 60 -10.36 -3.83 14.06
N LEU A 61 -9.85 -3.84 15.29
CA LEU A 61 -8.55 -3.22 15.59
C LEU A 61 -7.50 -3.87 14.71
N ASP A 62 -6.78 -3.06 13.92
CA ASP A 62 -5.84 -3.55 12.91
C ASP A 62 -6.39 -4.74 12.11
N ALA A 63 -7.61 -4.55 11.57
CA ALA A 63 -8.43 -5.64 11.01
C ALA A 63 -7.66 -6.52 10.01
N GLU A 64 -7.81 -7.83 10.18
CA GLU A 64 -7.32 -8.83 9.23
C GLU A 64 -8.26 -8.96 8.02
N LEU A 65 -7.77 -9.65 6.98
CA LEU A 65 -8.60 -10.05 5.84
C LEU A 65 -9.60 -11.11 6.27
N VAL A 66 -10.79 -11.06 5.68
CA VAL A 66 -11.73 -12.20 5.69
C VAL A 66 -11.46 -13.10 4.48
N GLU A 67 -12.13 -14.25 4.41
CA GLU A 67 -11.94 -15.24 3.32
C GLU A 67 -12.09 -14.60 1.93
N LYS A 68 -13.15 -13.81 1.73
CA LYS A 68 -13.34 -13.01 0.51
C LYS A 68 -12.13 -12.14 0.16
N GLY A 69 -11.52 -11.48 1.15
CA GLY A 69 -10.35 -10.64 0.94
C GLY A 69 -9.08 -11.43 0.61
N VAL A 70 -8.94 -12.64 1.17
CA VAL A 70 -7.87 -13.57 0.81
C VAL A 70 -8.03 -14.03 -0.63
N GLU A 71 -9.24 -14.40 -1.05
CA GLU A 71 -9.54 -14.79 -2.44
C GLU A 71 -9.24 -13.65 -3.42
N GLN A 72 -9.73 -12.44 -3.13
CA GLN A 72 -9.47 -11.24 -3.95
C GLN A 72 -7.97 -11.01 -4.18
N ALA A 73 -7.17 -11.03 -3.10
CA ALA A 73 -5.73 -10.80 -3.21
C ALA A 73 -5.00 -11.94 -3.93
N THR A 74 -5.43 -13.18 -3.71
CA THR A 74 -4.86 -14.37 -4.36
C THR A 74 -5.15 -14.36 -5.86
N ASP A 75 -6.38 -14.03 -6.26
CA ASP A 75 -6.78 -13.98 -7.66
C ASP A 75 -6.13 -12.80 -8.40
N LEU A 76 -5.95 -11.66 -7.72
CA LEU A 76 -5.14 -10.56 -8.24
C LEU A 76 -3.69 -11.00 -8.49
N GLY A 77 -3.08 -11.75 -7.56
CA GLY A 77 -1.74 -12.33 -7.74
C GLY A 77 -1.65 -13.24 -8.97
N LYS A 78 -2.61 -14.16 -9.14
CA LYS A 78 -2.68 -15.03 -10.33
C LYS A 78 -2.82 -14.22 -11.62
N MET A 79 -3.74 -13.26 -11.66
CA MET A 79 -3.96 -12.41 -12.84
C MET A 79 -2.68 -11.64 -13.20
N TYR A 80 -2.00 -11.08 -12.20
CA TYR A 80 -0.76 -10.35 -12.41
C TYR A 80 0.36 -11.27 -12.91
N ALA A 81 0.47 -12.49 -12.38
CA ALA A 81 1.40 -13.50 -12.88
C ALA A 81 1.11 -13.89 -14.35
N GLU A 82 -0.15 -14.05 -14.76
CA GLU A 82 -0.50 -14.23 -16.18
C GLU A 82 -0.04 -13.04 -17.03
N GLY A 83 -0.26 -11.81 -16.53
CA GLY A 83 0.16 -10.60 -17.21
C GLY A 83 1.67 -10.50 -17.41
N ILE A 84 2.45 -10.95 -16.43
CA ILE A 84 3.92 -11.04 -16.55
C ILE A 84 4.29 -12.06 -17.63
N ARG A 85 3.68 -13.25 -17.60
CA ARG A 85 4.02 -14.35 -18.54
C ARG A 85 3.59 -14.08 -19.98
N HIS A 86 2.46 -13.40 -20.17
CA HIS A 86 1.77 -13.38 -21.46
C HIS A 86 1.48 -11.97 -22.00
N ALA A 87 1.48 -10.94 -21.17
CA ALA A 87 1.14 -9.57 -21.55
C ALA A 87 2.30 -8.56 -21.40
N GLY A 88 3.48 -9.02 -20.96
CA GLY A 88 4.66 -8.16 -20.80
C GLY A 88 4.56 -7.20 -19.63
N PHE A 89 3.79 -7.55 -18.58
CA PHE A 89 3.82 -6.78 -17.34
C PHE A 89 5.20 -6.88 -16.70
N PRO A 90 5.74 -5.79 -16.13
CA PRO A 90 7.00 -5.84 -15.41
C PRO A 90 6.83 -6.65 -14.13
N VAL A 91 7.91 -7.28 -13.64
CA VAL A 91 8.02 -7.75 -12.26
C VAL A 91 8.46 -6.54 -11.42
N PRO A 92 7.90 -6.28 -10.22
CA PRO A 92 8.33 -5.15 -9.42
C PRO A 92 9.75 -5.38 -8.89
N ASP A 93 10.59 -4.36 -9.00
CA ASP A 93 11.95 -4.35 -8.45
C ASP A 93 11.92 -4.26 -6.93
N THR A 94 11.00 -3.43 -6.41
CA THR A 94 10.80 -3.23 -4.98
C THR A 94 9.32 -3.29 -4.63
N ILE A 95 9.00 -3.92 -3.50
CA ILE A 95 7.65 -4.03 -2.98
C ILE A 95 7.59 -3.31 -1.64
N TYR A 96 6.75 -2.28 -1.55
CA TYR A 96 6.40 -1.60 -0.30
C TYR A 96 4.99 -1.95 0.14
N THR A 97 4.77 -1.96 1.44
CA THR A 97 3.47 -2.29 2.02
C THR A 97 3.16 -1.46 3.26
N SER A 98 1.85 -1.28 3.47
CA SER A 98 1.32 -0.75 4.72
C SER A 98 1.65 -1.64 5.91
N PRO A 99 1.85 -1.06 7.11
CA PRO A 99 2.04 -1.83 8.34
C PRO A 99 0.76 -2.47 8.89
N LEU A 100 -0.41 -2.16 8.35
CA LEU A 100 -1.68 -2.72 8.82
C LEU A 100 -1.83 -4.17 8.33
N ALA A 101 -2.36 -5.05 9.18
CA ALA A 101 -2.38 -6.50 8.97
C ALA A 101 -2.99 -6.93 7.63
N ARG A 102 -4.10 -6.29 7.23
CA ARG A 102 -4.72 -6.48 5.91
C ARG A 102 -3.78 -6.14 4.75
N GLY A 103 -3.00 -5.07 4.86
CA GLY A 103 -2.00 -4.68 3.87
C GLY A 103 -0.86 -5.70 3.78
N LEU A 104 -0.28 -6.06 4.92
CA LEU A 104 0.77 -7.08 5.03
C LEU A 104 0.33 -8.40 4.39
N LYS A 105 -0.85 -8.91 4.76
CA LYS A 105 -1.38 -10.16 4.20
C LYS A 105 -1.63 -10.05 2.70
N THR A 106 -2.28 -8.97 2.23
CA THR A 106 -2.51 -8.78 0.79
C THR A 106 -1.21 -8.78 0.00
N THR A 107 -0.15 -8.11 0.48
CA THR A 107 1.16 -8.11 -0.20
C THR A 107 1.71 -9.52 -0.39
N SER A 108 1.64 -10.37 0.64
CA SER A 108 2.13 -11.75 0.54
C SER A 108 1.35 -12.55 -0.50
N LEU A 109 0.03 -12.37 -0.55
CA LEU A 109 -0.86 -13.11 -1.44
C LEU A 109 -0.70 -12.70 -2.91
N ILE A 110 -0.40 -11.43 -3.18
CA ILE A 110 -0.20 -10.96 -4.57
C ILE A 110 1.18 -11.36 -5.08
N PHE A 111 2.24 -11.12 -4.29
CA PHE A 111 3.60 -11.05 -4.84
C PHE A 111 4.53 -12.20 -4.46
N LYS A 112 4.30 -12.92 -3.36
CA LYS A 112 5.31 -13.88 -2.84
C LYS A 112 5.68 -14.95 -3.85
N GLU A 113 4.69 -15.61 -4.45
CA GLU A 113 4.95 -16.66 -5.45
C GLU A 113 5.60 -16.11 -6.72
N ILE A 114 5.24 -14.88 -7.13
CA ILE A 114 5.82 -14.22 -8.31
C ILE A 114 7.31 -13.99 -8.09
N ILE A 115 7.69 -13.36 -6.97
CA ILE A 115 9.08 -13.01 -6.66
C ILE A 115 9.94 -14.26 -6.44
N VAL A 116 9.47 -15.21 -5.63
CA VAL A 116 10.18 -16.47 -5.41
C VAL A 116 10.30 -17.28 -6.71
N GLY A 117 9.29 -17.25 -7.58
CA GLY A 117 9.33 -17.88 -8.90
C GLY A 117 10.39 -17.30 -9.85
N GLN A 118 10.84 -16.07 -9.63
CA GLN A 118 11.98 -15.47 -10.33
C GLN A 118 13.34 -15.83 -9.70
N GLY A 119 13.36 -16.62 -8.62
CA GLY A 119 14.57 -16.90 -7.86
C GLY A 119 15.05 -15.72 -7.00
N ILE A 120 14.17 -14.75 -6.74
CA ILE A 120 14.44 -13.57 -5.92
C ILE A 120 13.92 -13.82 -4.50
N GLU A 121 14.65 -13.35 -3.49
CA GLU A 121 14.19 -13.41 -2.09
C GLU A 121 12.99 -12.47 -1.91
N PHE A 122 11.88 -12.98 -1.36
CA PHE A 122 10.71 -12.17 -1.07
C PHE A 122 10.94 -11.34 0.21
N ARG A 123 11.32 -10.07 0.03
CA ARG A 123 11.52 -9.10 1.12
C ARG A 123 10.78 -7.77 0.89
N PRO A 124 9.46 -7.72 1.14
CA PRO A 124 8.74 -6.45 1.12
C PRO A 124 9.21 -5.51 2.22
N ILE A 125 9.21 -4.21 1.95
CA ILE A 125 9.56 -3.17 2.92
C ILE A 125 8.28 -2.53 3.47
N VAL A 126 8.08 -2.57 4.77
CA VAL A 126 6.98 -1.92 5.46
C VAL A 126 7.29 -0.44 5.64
N LYS A 127 6.41 0.41 5.09
CA LYS A 127 6.47 1.88 5.18
C LYS A 127 5.30 2.39 6.00
N GLU A 128 5.58 3.11 7.08
CA GLU A 128 4.59 3.62 8.03
C GLU A 128 3.52 4.46 7.32
N TYR A 129 3.94 5.29 6.36
CA TYR A 129 3.06 6.19 5.61
C TYR A 129 2.26 5.53 4.48
N LEU A 130 2.41 4.21 4.24
CA LEU A 130 1.47 3.46 3.41
C LEU A 130 0.19 3.06 4.17
N ARG A 131 0.10 3.32 5.47
CA ARG A 131 -1.14 3.14 6.27
C ARG A 131 -2.29 4.02 5.78
N GLU A 132 -3.50 3.56 6.07
CA GLU A 132 -4.73 4.32 5.79
C GLU A 132 -4.72 5.68 6.50
N ARG A 133 -5.59 6.58 6.06
CA ARG A 133 -5.85 7.82 6.79
C ARG A 133 -6.00 7.56 8.29
N LEU A 134 -5.25 8.29 9.11
CA LEU A 134 -5.33 8.24 10.56
C LEU A 134 -6.62 8.92 11.02
N THR A 135 -7.62 8.13 11.38
CA THR A 135 -8.81 8.63 12.07
C THR A 135 -8.85 8.09 13.49
N ASN A 136 -9.84 8.51 14.27
CA ASN A 136 -10.13 7.91 15.56
C ASN A 136 -10.71 6.48 15.48
N HIS A 137 -10.72 5.85 14.30
CA HIS A 137 -11.16 4.48 14.11
C HIS A 137 -10.05 3.49 14.53
N THR A 138 -10.39 2.47 15.29
CA THR A 138 -9.43 1.46 15.78
C THR A 138 -8.82 0.61 14.66
N CYS A 139 -9.46 0.54 13.49
CA CYS A 139 -8.93 -0.16 12.31
C CYS A 139 -7.73 0.54 11.67
N ASP A 140 -7.47 1.80 12.05
CA ASP A 140 -6.34 2.60 11.58
C ASP A 140 -5.13 2.48 12.51
N LYS A 141 -5.34 1.96 13.73
CA LYS A 141 -4.28 1.64 14.68
C LYS A 141 -3.56 0.37 14.21
N ARG A 142 -2.24 0.43 14.04
CA ARG A 142 -1.43 -0.76 13.76
C ARG A 142 -1.06 -1.53 15.03
N ARG A 143 -0.75 -2.81 14.87
CA ARG A 143 -0.04 -3.57 15.90
C ARG A 143 1.42 -3.14 16.03
N THR A 144 2.09 -3.67 17.06
CA THR A 144 3.46 -3.29 17.38
C THR A 144 4.44 -3.78 16.31
N ARG A 145 5.61 -3.13 16.26
CA ARG A 145 6.76 -3.57 15.46
C ARG A 145 7.08 -5.03 15.71
N HIS A 146 7.15 -5.44 16.98
CA HIS A 146 7.43 -6.84 17.33
C HIS A 146 6.40 -7.80 16.74
N TRP A 147 5.11 -7.46 16.79
CA TRP A 147 4.06 -8.28 16.18
C TRP A 147 4.24 -8.41 14.66
N ILE A 148 4.56 -7.31 13.96
CA ILE A 148 4.78 -7.35 12.51
C ILE A 148 5.97 -8.26 12.18
N GLN A 149 7.10 -8.12 12.89
CA GLN A 149 8.29 -8.95 12.65
C GLN A 149 8.05 -10.42 12.96
N ALA A 150 7.29 -10.73 14.01
CA ALA A 150 6.95 -12.11 14.39
C ALA A 150 5.99 -12.77 13.38
N SER A 151 4.98 -12.02 12.91
CA SER A 151 3.97 -12.52 11.97
C SER A 151 4.47 -12.58 10.52
N TYR A 152 5.40 -11.70 10.15
CA TYR A 152 5.94 -11.54 8.81
C TYR A 152 7.47 -11.46 8.84
N PRO A 153 8.18 -12.55 9.19
CA PRO A 153 9.64 -12.54 9.35
C PRO A 153 10.41 -12.27 8.05
N ASP A 154 9.77 -12.48 6.90
CA ASP A 154 10.34 -12.19 5.58
C ASP A 154 10.30 -10.68 5.24
N TYR A 155 9.61 -9.86 6.03
CA TYR A 155 9.40 -8.44 5.73
C TYR A 155 10.46 -7.59 6.42
N GLU A 156 10.93 -6.57 5.73
CA GLU A 156 11.81 -5.55 6.29
C GLU A 156 10.97 -4.38 6.80
N LEU A 157 11.38 -3.79 7.93
CA LEU A 157 10.78 -2.55 8.42
C LEU A 157 11.69 -1.39 8.05
N GLU A 158 11.12 -0.25 7.68
CA GLU A 158 11.92 0.93 7.42
C GLU A 158 12.74 1.39 8.64
N SER A 159 13.79 2.16 8.37
CA SER A 159 14.64 2.70 9.42
C SER A 159 13.84 3.57 10.39
N GLY A 160 14.01 3.34 11.70
CA GLY A 160 13.34 4.11 12.74
C GLY A 160 11.89 3.70 13.03
N PHE A 161 11.39 2.61 12.44
CA PHE A 161 10.03 2.11 12.70
C PHE A 161 9.77 1.90 14.20
N ALA A 162 8.82 2.65 14.76
CA ALA A 162 8.54 2.68 16.19
C ALA A 162 7.90 1.38 16.70
N GLU A 163 8.22 0.97 17.93
CA GLU A 163 7.63 -0.24 18.54
C GLU A 163 6.10 -0.13 18.61
N GLU A 164 5.62 0.87 19.32
CA GLU A 164 4.19 1.16 19.45
C GLU A 164 3.69 2.04 18.28
N ASP A 165 2.37 2.06 18.08
CA ASP A 165 1.74 3.02 17.16
C ASP A 165 1.65 4.40 17.82
N VAL A 166 2.65 5.23 17.54
CA VAL A 166 2.75 6.60 18.07
C VAL A 166 1.96 7.63 17.26
N LEU A 167 1.43 7.25 16.10
CA LEU A 167 0.72 8.17 15.19
C LEU A 167 -0.80 8.12 15.37
N TRP A 168 -1.35 7.00 15.81
CA TRP A 168 -2.78 6.85 16.02
C TRP A 168 -3.21 7.30 17.42
N HIS A 169 -4.27 8.11 17.47
CA HIS A 169 -4.88 8.60 18.71
C HIS A 169 -6.41 8.43 18.68
N ALA A 170 -7.00 7.99 19.79
CA ALA A 170 -8.43 7.69 19.87
C ALA A 170 -9.33 8.94 19.83
N ASP A 171 -8.77 10.13 20.00
CA ASP A 171 -9.45 11.42 20.09
C ASP A 171 -9.09 12.38 18.94
N GLN A 172 -8.26 11.94 17.97
CA GLN A 172 -7.77 12.80 16.89
C GLN A 172 -7.86 12.08 15.54
N SER A 173 -8.08 12.87 14.50
CA SER A 173 -8.01 12.43 13.11
C SER A 173 -7.12 13.39 12.34
N GLU A 174 -6.30 12.88 11.43
CA GLU A 174 -5.50 13.73 10.55
C GLU A 174 -6.38 14.47 9.55
N SER A 175 -5.97 15.69 9.17
CA SER A 175 -6.63 16.43 8.09
C SER A 175 -6.28 15.82 6.73
N ASN A 176 -7.04 16.18 5.68
CA ASN A 176 -6.72 15.73 4.33
C ASN A 176 -5.35 16.26 3.88
N GLU A 177 -5.03 17.51 4.24
CA GLU A 177 -3.77 18.16 3.90
C GLU A 177 -2.59 17.46 4.57
N ALA A 178 -2.74 17.04 5.83
CA ALA A 178 -1.73 16.26 6.53
C ALA A 178 -1.51 14.88 5.87
N HIS A 179 -2.61 14.21 5.45
CA HIS A 179 -2.52 12.93 4.74
C HIS A 179 -1.83 13.09 3.38
N ILE A 180 -2.17 14.13 2.60
CA ILE A 180 -1.48 14.45 1.35
C ILE A 180 0.01 14.73 1.59
N ALA A 181 0.34 15.52 2.61
CA ALA A 181 1.73 15.85 2.93
C ALA A 181 2.57 14.61 3.30
N ARG A 182 2.05 13.69 4.12
CA ARG A 182 2.78 12.44 4.43
C ARG A 182 2.88 11.50 3.22
N THR A 183 1.88 11.49 2.34
CA THR A 183 1.93 10.72 1.10
C THR A 183 2.96 11.29 0.12
N GLN A 184 3.09 12.62 0.04
CA GLN A 184 4.16 13.29 -0.69
C GLN A 184 5.53 12.88 -0.13
N GLU A 185 5.72 12.95 1.19
CA GLU A 185 6.98 12.57 1.84
C GLU A 185 7.35 11.11 1.56
N LEU A 186 6.38 10.20 1.63
CA LEU A 186 6.57 8.79 1.25
C LEU A 186 7.06 8.63 -0.20
N LEU A 187 6.40 9.29 -1.15
CA LEU A 187 6.75 9.16 -2.57
C LEU A 187 8.10 9.82 -2.88
N GLU A 188 8.42 10.94 -2.23
CA GLU A 188 9.75 11.54 -2.33
C GLU A 188 10.85 10.63 -1.78
N ASP A 189 10.62 9.98 -0.64
CA ASP A 189 11.55 9.01 -0.07
C ASP A 189 11.82 7.85 -1.04
N VAL A 190 10.76 7.27 -1.63
CA VAL A 190 10.86 6.23 -2.67
C VAL A 190 11.64 6.75 -3.88
N TRP A 191 11.37 7.96 -4.36
CA TRP A 191 12.09 8.52 -5.52
C TRP A 191 13.56 8.82 -5.26
N ARG A 192 13.91 9.19 -4.02
CA ARG A 192 15.27 9.53 -3.63
C ARG A 192 16.14 8.32 -3.36
N HIS A 193 15.57 7.27 -2.76
CA HIS A 193 16.37 6.17 -2.20
C HIS A 193 16.19 4.84 -2.94
N ASP A 194 15.13 4.67 -3.73
CA ASP A 194 14.92 3.46 -4.50
C ASP A 194 15.42 3.62 -5.94
N SER A 195 16.31 2.74 -6.39
CA SER A 195 16.79 2.71 -7.77
C SER A 195 15.92 1.88 -8.72
N GLY A 196 14.95 1.13 -8.18
CA GLY A 196 14.01 0.30 -8.94
C GLY A 196 13.16 1.12 -9.90
N SER A 197 12.85 0.54 -11.05
CA SER A 197 12.06 1.19 -12.10
C SER A 197 10.58 0.82 -12.02
N CYS A 198 10.24 -0.34 -11.47
CA CYS A 198 8.88 -0.76 -11.18
C CYS A 198 8.71 -0.98 -9.67
N ILE A 199 7.88 -0.15 -9.05
CA ILE A 199 7.65 -0.15 -7.61
C ILE A 199 6.22 -0.59 -7.33
N ALA A 200 6.03 -1.59 -6.48
CA ALA A 200 4.72 -1.99 -5.99
C ALA A 200 4.42 -1.39 -4.62
N LEU A 201 3.22 -0.86 -4.44
CA LEU A 201 2.69 -0.34 -3.17
C LEU A 201 1.40 -1.09 -2.82
N THR A 202 1.32 -1.69 -1.64
CA THR A 202 0.05 -2.20 -1.08
C THR A 202 -0.47 -1.26 0.01
N THR A 203 -1.67 -0.71 -0.16
CA THR A 203 -2.22 0.36 0.69
C THR A 203 -3.76 0.33 0.76
N HIS A 204 -4.39 1.47 1.07
CA HIS A 204 -5.79 1.63 1.47
C HIS A 204 -6.49 2.73 0.66
N SER A 205 -7.81 2.83 0.80
CA SER A 205 -8.65 3.64 -0.09
C SER A 205 -8.30 5.12 -0.06
N PHE A 206 -8.24 5.76 1.11
CA PHE A 206 -7.95 7.19 1.17
C PHE A 206 -6.48 7.48 0.86
N THR A 207 -5.59 6.56 1.17
CA THR A 207 -4.18 6.69 0.80
C THR A 207 -4.00 6.65 -0.71
N ILE A 208 -4.74 5.81 -1.43
CA ILE A 208 -4.80 5.84 -2.90
C ILE A 208 -5.29 7.20 -3.40
N SER A 209 -6.36 7.75 -2.80
CA SER A 209 -6.83 9.09 -3.16
C SER A 209 -5.73 10.15 -3.00
N THR A 210 -4.95 10.11 -1.92
CA THR A 210 -3.82 11.04 -1.75
C THR A 210 -2.65 10.76 -2.71
N ILE A 211 -2.41 9.50 -3.10
CA ILE A 211 -1.40 9.18 -4.12
C ILE A 211 -1.83 9.78 -5.46
N LEU A 212 -3.10 9.63 -5.85
CA LEU A 212 -3.64 10.21 -7.09
C LEU A 212 -3.46 11.73 -7.11
N GLU A 213 -3.78 12.40 -6.01
CA GLU A 213 -3.58 13.85 -5.86
C GLU A 213 -2.10 14.23 -6.01
N VAL A 214 -1.20 13.58 -5.28
CA VAL A 214 0.24 13.87 -5.31
C VAL A 214 0.85 13.68 -6.71
N ILE A 215 0.47 12.61 -7.42
CA ILE A 215 0.99 12.35 -8.77
C ILE A 215 0.24 13.12 -9.87
N GLY A 216 -0.78 13.91 -9.52
CA GLY A 216 -1.62 14.64 -10.47
C GLY A 216 -2.47 13.74 -11.38
N ALA A 217 -2.84 12.54 -10.92
CA ALA A 217 -3.69 11.62 -11.66
C ALA A 217 -5.20 11.91 -11.43
N PRO A 218 -6.08 11.54 -12.38
CA PRO A 218 -7.52 11.67 -12.18
C PRO A 218 -8.01 10.89 -10.96
N GLU A 219 -8.93 11.48 -10.19
CA GLU A 219 -9.54 10.83 -9.04
C GLU A 219 -10.46 9.68 -9.47
N PHE A 220 -10.29 8.51 -8.85
CA PHE A 220 -11.23 7.40 -8.95
C PHE A 220 -11.20 6.55 -7.67
N ARG A 221 -12.25 5.75 -7.49
CA ARG A 221 -12.33 4.81 -6.36
C ARG A 221 -11.91 3.42 -6.80
N MET A 222 -10.93 2.86 -6.11
CA MET A 222 -10.46 1.50 -6.35
C MET A 222 -11.18 0.50 -5.43
N GLY A 223 -11.66 -0.61 -5.99
CA GLY A 223 -12.24 -1.72 -5.23
C GLY A 223 -11.19 -2.46 -4.38
N GLU A 224 -11.64 -3.19 -3.37
CA GLU A 224 -10.81 -4.08 -2.56
C GLU A 224 -10.14 -5.14 -3.44
N GLY A 225 -8.85 -5.41 -3.22
CA GLY A 225 -8.08 -6.39 -3.99
C GLY A 225 -7.90 -6.04 -5.47
N ALA A 226 -7.99 -4.76 -5.84
CA ALA A 226 -7.64 -4.28 -7.17
C ALA A 226 -6.26 -3.61 -7.18
N MET A 227 -5.64 -3.56 -8.36
CA MET A 227 -4.35 -2.91 -8.61
C MET A 227 -4.39 -2.08 -9.89
N VAL A 228 -3.72 -0.94 -9.86
CA VAL A 228 -3.56 -0.02 -10.99
C VAL A 228 -2.07 0.30 -11.19
N ALA A 229 -1.67 0.52 -12.43
CA ALA A 229 -0.32 0.93 -12.79
C ALA A 229 -0.30 2.38 -13.26
N PHE A 230 0.64 3.17 -12.75
CA PHE A 230 0.92 4.53 -13.21
C PHE A 230 2.34 4.62 -13.75
N LEU A 231 2.55 5.38 -14.82
CA LEU A 231 3.88 5.86 -15.18
C LEU A 231 4.02 7.27 -14.60
N VAL A 232 4.91 7.42 -13.63
CA VAL A 232 5.05 8.67 -12.87
C VAL A 232 6.42 9.27 -13.17
N LYS A 233 6.43 10.56 -13.52
CA LYS A 233 7.65 11.36 -13.70
C LYS A 233 7.89 12.17 -12.42
N GLY A 234 8.99 11.90 -11.73
CA GLY A 234 9.47 12.73 -10.63
C GLY A 234 10.52 13.72 -11.09
N GLU A 235 10.50 14.93 -10.54
CA GLU A 235 11.46 16.00 -10.78
C GLU A 235 12.24 16.30 -9.50
N LYS A 236 13.57 16.35 -9.58
CA LYS A 236 14.44 16.74 -8.47
C LYS A 236 14.52 18.25 -8.38
N PHE A 237 13.96 18.82 -7.32
CA PHE A 237 14.19 20.23 -6.98
C PHE A 237 15.42 20.36 -6.09
N ASN A 238 16.51 20.88 -6.64
CA ASN A 238 17.59 21.42 -5.80
C ASN A 238 17.09 22.73 -5.19
N ALA A 239 16.73 22.71 -3.90
CA ALA A 239 16.47 23.94 -3.17
C ALA A 239 17.73 24.83 -3.26
N LYS A 240 17.57 26.03 -3.83
CA LYS A 240 18.60 27.07 -3.84
C LYS A 240 18.77 27.68 -2.46
#